data_AF-A0A9X2XEN8-F1
#
_entry.id   AF-A0A9X2XEN8-F1
#
_cell.length_a   1.000
_cell.length_b   1.000
_cell.length_c   1.000
_cell.angle_alpha   90.00
_cell.angle_beta   90.00
_cell.angle_gamma   90.00
#
_symmetry.space_group_name_H-M   'P 1'
#
loop_
_entity.id
_entity.type
_entity.pdbx_description
1 polymer ?
#
loop_
_entity_poly.entity_id
_entity_poly.type
_entity_poly.pdbx_seq_one_letter_code
_entity_poly.pdbx_strand_id
1 'polypeptide(L)'
;MSNSTAHLIDRIWQHLLSYVPSTDVVAKYRDQWLTIAEIPTARFVIFGAYDAGKSSLLKRLLVDSGSPVPDWVVISARRETFESAETRAGSITFIDTPGLGSGNAEHDTITRKTLQLADAYIWVMPPQLVTSGQSDYVSLISGRFFHPKLPATALKGVTVAVISRMDEAGVDPGDSPDGYAGQVEKKLQELASMLSKDDLAKNVAVVHCVVADPYQMVGNMSDPDRSMYDIGRDWDGIAALETTLHSLEKDKPRLRELSGLRFVYSIAAELEEAVRAQSGVLKLQAERFDNDSQRYALFSQRLQNQAAHAEMDLRGRIEEALRPTAQADMEDIHRVLEQLEATLAETIGLWATDSTSTLQRLAQEIELEIRESNSRLDIGSLLNKEGFAAQASNKDRAESGSFSQHSKRLFGFLPVLGQSVKKLAESDIGMSIEEARVKLGELVGLTGDELKDAIAKIFKSKEAMEKASSYVRWTSAITALAPLVTELASVGTDLLQQHLSQQQIEAGIQKRESLQRQLDKNIGVIREQALRLYTDSSRALDQQLLARQQECVEAKQEVLDQRLQAETFLTGLTALLD
;
A
#
# COMPACT_ATOMS: atom_id res chain seq x y z
N MET A 1 5.82 41.55 19.18
CA MET A 1 6.29 40.56 18.18
C MET A 1 5.11 40.17 17.33
N SER A 2 4.70 41.11 16.47
CA SER A 2 3.37 41.20 15.87
C SER A 2 3.44 40.96 14.35
N ASN A 3 2.33 40.49 13.77
CA ASN A 3 2.10 40.13 12.36
C ASN A 3 2.97 38.99 11.76
N SER A 4 4.26 38.89 12.10
CA SER A 4 5.16 37.88 11.50
C SER A 4 4.85 36.45 11.96
N THR A 5 4.64 36.24 13.27
CA THR A 5 4.38 34.89 13.82
C THR A 5 2.99 34.38 13.44
N ALA A 6 1.93 35.18 13.61
CA ALA A 6 0.61 34.85 13.09
C ALA A 6 0.61 34.54 11.58
N HIS A 7 1.36 35.31 10.77
CA HIS A 7 1.47 35.05 9.33
C HIS A 7 2.21 33.73 9.04
N LEU A 8 3.28 33.42 9.77
CA LEU A 8 3.98 32.14 9.65
C LEU A 8 3.04 30.96 9.98
N ILE A 9 2.31 31.04 11.11
CA ILE A 9 1.34 30.02 11.51
C ILE A 9 0.31 29.78 10.40
N ASP A 10 -0.25 30.84 9.83
CA ASP A 10 -1.23 30.74 8.74
C ASP A 10 -0.62 30.10 7.47
N ARG A 11 0.61 30.48 7.09
CA ARG A 11 1.31 29.86 5.95
C ARG A 11 1.55 28.37 6.16
N ILE A 12 1.93 27.96 7.38
CA ILE A 12 2.13 26.54 7.68
C ILE A 12 0.79 25.82 7.59
N TRP A 13 -0.29 26.34 8.19
CA TRP A 13 -1.62 25.73 8.06
C TRP A 13 -2.08 25.59 6.62
N GLN A 14 -1.91 26.62 5.79
CA GLN A 14 -2.26 26.58 4.37
C GLN A 14 -1.47 25.50 3.63
N HIS A 15 -0.16 25.38 3.91
CA HIS A 15 0.66 24.33 3.31
C HIS A 15 0.24 22.94 3.76
N LEU A 16 0.01 22.72 5.06
CA LEU A 16 -0.47 21.44 5.59
C LEU A 16 -1.82 21.04 4.97
N LEU A 17 -2.74 22.00 4.77
CA LEU A 17 -4.04 21.75 4.14
C LEU A 17 -3.97 21.48 2.63
N SER A 18 -2.90 21.92 1.96
CA SER A 18 -2.71 21.72 0.52
C SER A 18 -2.45 20.26 0.12
N TYR A 19 -2.04 19.43 1.09
CA TYR A 19 -1.80 18.00 0.85
C TYR A 19 -3.11 17.22 0.94
N VAL A 20 -3.74 17.02 -0.22
CA VAL A 20 -5.05 16.37 -0.37
C VAL A 20 -5.22 15.09 0.47
N PRO A 21 -4.24 14.17 0.56
CA PRO A 21 -4.41 12.95 1.35
C PRO A 21 -4.61 13.16 2.86
N SER A 22 -4.21 14.31 3.41
CA SER A 22 -4.33 14.61 4.85
C SER A 22 -5.23 15.80 5.18
N THR A 23 -5.86 16.45 4.19
CA THR A 23 -6.64 17.68 4.38
C THR A 23 -7.68 17.57 5.50
N ASP A 24 -8.44 16.47 5.56
CA ASP A 24 -9.47 16.27 6.59
C ASP A 24 -8.89 16.14 8.00
N VAL A 25 -7.73 15.48 8.14
CA VAL A 25 -7.05 15.31 9.42
C VAL A 25 -6.47 16.65 9.89
N VAL A 26 -5.83 17.37 8.97
CA VAL A 26 -5.28 18.72 9.26
C VAL A 26 -6.39 19.70 9.61
N ALA A 27 -7.55 19.64 8.94
CA ALA A 27 -8.71 20.47 9.27
C ALA A 27 -9.19 20.24 10.70
N LYS A 28 -9.29 18.97 11.15
CA LYS A 28 -9.64 18.65 12.54
C LYS A 28 -8.65 19.22 13.55
N TYR A 29 -7.35 19.14 13.27
CA TYR A 29 -6.34 19.76 14.13
C TYR A 29 -6.46 21.27 14.16
N ARG A 30 -6.76 21.91 13.03
CA ARG A 30 -7.01 23.34 12.97
C ARG A 30 -8.23 23.75 13.79
N ASP A 31 -9.33 23.01 13.69
CA ASP A 31 -10.54 23.26 14.47
C ASP A 31 -10.31 23.09 15.98
N GLN A 32 -9.51 22.08 16.36
CA GLN A 32 -9.06 21.89 17.73
C GLN A 32 -8.26 23.11 18.22
N TRP A 33 -7.32 23.61 17.41
CA TRP A 33 -6.56 24.80 17.75
C TRP A 33 -7.47 26.03 17.91
N LEU A 34 -8.40 26.26 16.99
CA LEU A 34 -9.33 27.39 17.05
C LEU A 34 -10.18 27.36 18.33
N THR A 35 -10.65 26.17 18.71
CA THR A 35 -11.37 25.97 19.98
C THR A 35 -10.53 26.39 21.18
N ILE A 36 -9.24 25.99 21.22
CA ILE A 36 -8.33 26.38 22.30
C ILE A 36 -8.00 27.88 22.24
N ALA A 37 -7.83 28.44 21.05
CA ALA A 37 -7.51 29.85 20.83
C ALA A 37 -8.59 30.78 21.41
N GLU A 38 -9.85 30.36 21.38
CA GLU A 38 -11.00 31.10 21.91
C GLU A 38 -11.15 31.01 23.45
N ILE A 39 -10.45 30.08 24.12
CA ILE A 39 -10.56 29.93 25.57
C ILE A 39 -10.07 31.20 26.29
N PRO A 40 -10.89 31.80 27.19
CA PRO A 40 -10.56 33.08 27.83
C PRO A 40 -9.51 32.95 28.93
N THR A 41 -9.34 31.78 29.55
CA THR A 41 -8.34 31.53 30.59
C THR A 41 -6.97 31.18 29.99
N ALA A 42 -5.90 31.47 30.74
CA ALA A 42 -4.56 30.99 30.42
C ALA A 42 -4.39 29.53 30.86
N ARG A 43 -3.86 28.67 29.98
CA ARG A 43 -3.72 27.22 30.23
C ARG A 43 -2.29 26.89 30.67
N PHE A 44 -2.10 26.62 31.95
CA PHE A 44 -0.79 26.31 32.54
C PHE A 44 -0.69 24.82 32.84
N VAL A 45 0.25 24.15 32.19
CA VAL A 45 0.48 22.71 32.41
C VAL A 45 1.54 22.52 33.49
N ILE A 46 1.19 21.78 34.54
CA ILE A 46 2.11 21.37 35.61
C ILE A 46 2.70 20.02 35.20
N PHE A 47 4.03 19.97 35.12
CA PHE A 47 4.76 18.78 34.70
C PHE A 47 6.04 18.61 35.53
N GLY A 48 6.53 17.38 35.63
CA GLY A 48 7.68 17.04 36.44
C GLY A 48 7.68 15.59 36.89
N ALA A 49 8.77 15.15 37.50
CA ALA A 49 8.93 13.77 37.95
C ALA A 49 7.80 13.33 38.90
N TYR A 50 7.68 12.02 39.03
CA TYR A 50 6.84 11.41 40.06
C TYR A 50 7.32 11.86 41.45
N ASP A 51 6.40 12.13 42.38
CA ASP A 51 6.71 12.62 43.74
C ASP A 51 7.46 13.97 43.84
N ALA A 52 7.48 14.75 42.75
CA ALA A 52 8.08 16.10 42.75
C ALA A 52 7.18 17.17 43.42
N GLY A 53 6.16 16.80 44.21
CA GLY A 53 5.29 17.78 44.89
C GLY A 53 4.29 18.54 44.00
N LYS A 54 3.96 18.03 42.80
CA LYS A 54 2.99 18.66 41.87
C LYS A 54 1.59 18.86 42.49
N SER A 55 1.02 17.80 43.09
CA SER A 55 -0.31 17.85 43.69
C SER A 55 -0.38 18.81 44.88
N SER A 56 0.67 18.81 45.74
CA SER A 56 0.78 19.75 46.85
C SER A 56 0.85 21.19 46.36
N LEU A 57 1.63 21.45 45.30
CA LEU A 57 1.72 22.77 44.67
C LEU A 57 0.37 23.21 44.09
N LEU A 58 -0.30 22.34 43.31
CA LEU A 58 -1.62 22.65 42.74
C LEU A 58 -2.63 22.97 43.84
N LYS A 59 -2.69 22.15 44.89
CA LYS A 59 -3.56 22.37 46.05
C LYS A 59 -3.28 23.71 46.70
N ARG A 60 -2.01 24.03 46.99
CA ARG A 60 -1.59 25.31 47.57
C ARG A 60 -2.07 26.50 46.75
N LEU A 61 -1.89 26.46 45.43
CA LEU A 61 -2.33 27.52 44.51
C LEU A 61 -3.86 27.66 44.43
N LEU A 62 -4.61 26.56 44.55
CA LEU A 62 -6.08 26.60 44.60
C LEU A 62 -6.56 27.25 45.90
N VAL A 63 -6.00 26.85 47.04
CA VAL A 63 -6.37 27.40 48.36
C VAL A 63 -6.04 28.90 48.45
N ASP A 64 -4.81 29.30 48.06
CA ASP A 64 -4.38 30.70 48.09
C ASP A 64 -5.04 31.57 47.00
N SER A 65 -5.71 30.98 46.01
CA SER A 65 -6.62 31.69 45.10
C SER A 65 -8.08 31.69 45.56
N GLY A 66 -8.40 30.97 46.65
CA GLY A 66 -9.78 30.85 47.17
C GLY A 66 -10.67 29.99 46.28
N SER A 67 -10.05 29.15 45.45
CA SER A 67 -10.72 28.23 44.54
C SER A 67 -10.95 26.89 45.24
N PRO A 68 -12.07 26.18 44.96
CA PRO A 68 -12.31 24.86 45.53
C PRO A 68 -11.23 23.88 45.07
N VAL A 69 -10.76 23.04 45.99
CA VAL A 69 -9.83 21.94 45.70
C VAL A 69 -10.66 20.72 45.26
N PRO A 70 -10.51 20.23 44.02
CA PRO A 70 -11.22 19.03 43.57
C PRO A 70 -10.78 17.77 44.30
N ASP A 71 -11.70 16.82 44.48
CA ASP A 71 -11.43 15.53 45.16
C ASP A 71 -10.33 14.69 44.49
N TRP A 72 -10.09 14.89 43.19
CA TRP A 72 -9.03 14.20 42.45
C TRP A 72 -7.63 14.75 42.76
N VAL A 73 -7.51 15.93 43.39
CA VAL A 73 -6.22 16.49 43.83
C VAL A 73 -5.79 15.79 45.12
N VAL A 74 -5.24 14.59 44.96
CA VAL A 74 -4.73 13.76 46.05
C VAL A 74 -3.19 13.85 46.09
N ILE A 75 -2.64 14.08 47.27
CA ILE A 75 -1.20 14.02 47.55
C ILE A 75 -0.87 12.57 47.91
N SER A 76 -0.25 11.86 46.97
CA SER A 76 0.18 10.48 47.16
C SER A 76 1.53 10.22 46.52
N ALA A 77 2.26 9.27 47.12
CA ALA A 77 3.48 8.68 46.57
C ALA A 77 3.19 7.43 45.69
N ARG A 78 1.91 7.23 45.29
CA ARG A 78 1.50 6.26 44.24
C ARG A 78 1.03 6.94 42.94
N ARG A 79 1.19 6.25 41.80
CA ARG A 79 0.66 6.72 40.50
C ARG A 79 -0.87 6.77 40.57
N GLU A 80 -1.44 7.98 40.66
CA GLU A 80 -2.90 8.18 40.72
C GLU A 80 -3.44 9.05 39.57
N THR A 81 -2.62 9.90 38.94
CA THR A 81 -3.02 10.67 37.75
C THR A 81 -2.96 9.78 36.51
N PHE A 82 -4.08 9.12 36.17
CA PHE A 82 -4.23 8.29 34.95
C PHE A 82 -4.77 9.09 33.76
N GLU A 83 -5.36 10.26 33.99
CA GLU A 83 -5.90 11.16 32.98
C GLU A 83 -5.44 12.60 33.23
N SER A 84 -5.29 13.41 32.18
CA SER A 84 -5.04 14.85 32.34
C SER A 84 -6.25 15.51 32.98
N ALA A 85 -6.07 16.09 34.17
CA ALA A 85 -7.13 16.73 34.91
C ALA A 85 -6.98 18.26 34.89
N GLU A 86 -8.07 18.98 34.67
CA GLU A 86 -8.09 20.44 34.60
C GLU A 86 -8.86 21.03 35.78
N THR A 87 -8.32 22.11 36.36
CA THR A 87 -9.00 22.90 37.39
C THR A 87 -8.73 24.38 37.18
N ARG A 88 -9.63 25.22 37.67
CA ARG A 88 -9.60 26.66 37.43
C ARG A 88 -9.30 27.41 38.73
N ALA A 89 -8.32 28.32 38.65
CA ALA A 89 -8.00 29.30 39.66
C ALA A 89 -8.11 30.70 39.05
N GLY A 90 -9.25 31.37 39.26
CA GLY A 90 -9.50 32.70 38.69
C GLY A 90 -9.47 32.69 37.15
N SER A 91 -8.48 33.35 36.54
CA SER A 91 -8.27 33.43 35.09
C SER A 91 -7.23 32.42 34.56
N ILE A 92 -6.70 31.55 35.43
CA ILE A 92 -5.77 30.49 35.07
C ILE A 92 -6.51 29.14 35.14
N THR A 93 -6.31 28.31 34.12
CA THR A 93 -6.66 26.90 34.12
C THR A 93 -5.36 26.11 34.32
N PHE A 94 -5.25 25.44 35.46
CA PHE A 94 -4.16 24.51 35.73
C PHE A 94 -4.51 23.14 35.18
N ILE A 95 -3.54 22.51 34.52
CA ILE A 95 -3.68 21.18 33.96
C ILE A 95 -2.60 20.32 34.58
N ASP A 96 -3.01 19.33 35.39
CA ASP A 96 -2.09 18.35 35.94
C ASP A 96 -1.88 17.23 34.92
N THR A 97 -0.61 16.91 34.65
CA THR A 97 -0.25 15.84 33.72
C THR A 97 0.45 14.70 34.46
N PRO A 98 0.19 13.43 34.07
CA PRO A 98 1.04 12.33 34.48
C PRO A 98 2.50 12.62 34.10
N GLY A 99 3.47 12.08 34.85
CA GLY A 99 4.89 12.25 34.52
C GLY A 99 5.21 11.68 33.12
N LEU A 100 6.06 12.37 32.35
CA LEU A 100 6.57 11.87 31.06
C LEU A 100 7.33 10.55 31.28
N GLY A 101 7.08 9.56 30.41
CA GLY A 101 7.70 8.23 30.50
C GLY A 101 6.95 7.22 31.37
N SER A 102 5.61 7.27 31.37
CA SER A 102 4.75 6.40 32.18
C SER A 102 4.76 4.93 31.72
N GLY A 103 5.15 4.66 30.47
CA GLY A 103 5.22 3.33 29.86
C GLY A 103 3.91 2.84 29.25
N ASN A 104 2.88 3.70 29.15
CA ASN A 104 1.62 3.40 28.48
C ASN A 104 1.41 4.37 27.29
N ALA A 105 1.32 3.83 26.08
CA ALA A 105 1.23 4.59 24.84
C ALA A 105 0.02 5.53 24.75
N GLU A 106 -1.12 5.16 25.35
CA GLU A 106 -2.32 6.02 25.37
C GLU A 106 -2.12 7.23 26.29
N HIS A 107 -1.56 7.02 27.48
CA HIS A 107 -1.27 8.10 28.42
C HIS A 107 -0.21 9.07 27.90
N ASP A 108 0.80 8.55 27.21
CA ASP A 108 1.86 9.36 26.61
C ASP A 108 1.30 10.24 25.47
N THR A 109 0.29 9.75 24.73
CA THR A 109 -0.40 10.52 23.67
C THR A 109 -1.24 11.66 24.24
N ILE A 110 -2.01 11.41 25.31
CA ILE A 110 -2.83 12.45 25.99
C ILE A 110 -1.93 13.53 26.59
N THR A 111 -0.86 13.10 27.27
CA THR A 111 0.12 14.01 27.87
C THR A 111 0.79 14.88 26.80
N ARG A 112 1.15 14.28 25.66
CA ARG A 112 1.74 15.02 24.53
C ARG A 112 0.80 16.08 23.98
N LYS A 113 -0.46 15.74 23.70
CA LYS A 113 -1.46 16.70 23.21
C LYS A 113 -1.69 17.85 24.19
N THR A 114 -1.74 17.53 25.48
CA THR A 114 -1.88 18.54 26.55
C THR A 114 -0.71 19.52 26.55
N LEU A 115 0.53 19.02 26.43
CA LEU A 115 1.72 19.85 26.38
C LEU A 115 1.80 20.71 25.10
N GLN A 116 1.32 20.21 23.96
CA GLN A 116 1.27 20.95 22.69
C GLN A 116 0.29 22.14 22.73
N LEU A 117 -0.76 22.07 23.55
CA LEU A 117 -1.82 23.10 23.65
C LEU A 117 -1.68 24.03 24.86
N ALA A 118 -0.59 23.92 25.61
CA ALA A 118 -0.33 24.76 26.78
C ALA A 118 0.07 26.18 26.38
N ASP A 119 -0.36 27.18 27.15
CA ASP A 119 0.12 28.56 27.03
C ASP A 119 1.48 28.72 27.69
N ALA A 120 1.63 28.16 28.90
CA ALA A 120 2.86 28.12 29.68
C ALA A 120 2.99 26.80 30.44
N TYR A 121 4.19 26.55 30.95
CA TYR A 121 4.54 25.34 31.67
C TYR A 121 5.08 25.65 33.06
N ILE A 122 4.73 24.81 34.03
CA ILE A 122 5.26 24.84 35.40
C ILE A 122 6.05 23.55 35.59
N TRP A 123 7.38 23.67 35.56
CA TRP A 123 8.30 22.54 35.71
C TRP A 123 8.63 22.33 37.17
N VAL A 124 8.06 21.29 37.78
CA VAL A 124 8.25 21.00 39.20
C VAL A 124 9.32 19.93 39.40
N MET A 125 10.27 20.22 40.27
CA MET A 125 11.41 19.37 40.62
C MET A 125 11.56 19.26 42.13
N PRO A 126 12.11 18.15 42.65
CA PRO A 126 12.52 18.06 44.05
C PRO A 126 13.87 18.78 44.27
N PRO A 127 14.30 19.01 45.54
CA PRO A 127 15.53 19.74 45.85
C PRO A 127 16.81 19.09 45.32
N GLN A 128 16.78 17.79 45.06
CA GLN A 128 17.92 17.05 44.49
C GLN A 128 18.15 17.39 43.01
N LEU A 129 17.20 18.03 42.32
CA LEU A 129 17.24 18.35 40.89
C LEU A 129 17.42 17.14 39.94
N VAL A 130 17.49 15.93 40.49
CA VAL A 130 17.53 14.67 39.75
C VAL A 130 16.10 14.24 39.44
N THR A 131 15.78 14.07 38.16
CA THR A 131 14.45 13.63 37.72
C THR A 131 14.57 12.43 36.79
N SER A 132 13.77 11.38 37.04
CA SER A 132 13.54 10.33 36.03
C SER A 132 12.84 10.93 34.82
N GLY A 133 13.26 10.59 33.59
CA GLY A 133 12.70 11.18 32.36
C GLY A 133 13.30 12.54 31.97
N GLN A 134 14.50 12.86 32.48
CA GLN A 134 15.20 14.12 32.19
C GLN A 134 15.32 14.43 30.70
N SER A 135 15.51 13.41 29.84
CA SER A 135 15.57 13.59 28.38
C SER A 135 14.31 14.23 27.80
N ASP A 136 13.14 13.87 28.32
CA ASP A 136 11.85 14.30 27.77
C ASP A 136 11.54 15.73 28.22
N TYR A 137 11.87 16.07 29.47
CA TYR A 137 11.77 17.45 29.97
C TYR A 137 12.75 18.38 29.25
N VAL A 138 13.99 17.94 29.02
CA VAL A 138 14.98 18.69 28.23
C VAL A 138 14.49 18.84 26.78
N SER A 139 13.89 17.79 26.19
CA SER A 139 13.30 17.86 24.86
C SER A 139 12.17 18.90 24.78
N LEU A 140 11.31 18.96 25.81
CA LEU A 140 10.24 19.95 25.93
C LEU A 140 10.81 21.39 26.02
N ILE A 141 11.73 21.61 26.95
CA ILE A 141 12.31 22.95 27.23
C ILE A 141 13.23 23.41 26.09
N SER A 142 13.83 22.49 25.33
CA SER A 142 14.62 22.81 24.13
C SER A 142 13.79 23.00 22.88
N GLY A 143 12.53 22.55 22.87
CA GLY A 143 11.61 22.66 21.73
C GLY A 143 11.64 21.47 20.78
N ARG A 144 12.61 20.56 20.96
CA ARG A 144 12.74 19.31 20.19
C ARG A 144 11.53 18.41 20.33
N PHE A 145 10.80 18.53 21.44
CA PHE A 145 9.55 17.81 21.67
C PHE A 145 8.47 18.11 20.62
N PHE A 146 8.43 19.35 20.14
CA PHE A 146 7.44 19.81 19.15
C PHE A 146 7.98 19.57 17.74
N HIS A 147 9.16 20.12 17.45
CA HIS A 147 9.80 19.97 16.15
C HIS A 147 11.28 20.43 16.23
N PRO A 148 12.24 19.76 15.56
CA PRO A 148 13.66 20.12 15.60
C PRO A 148 13.97 21.55 15.10
N LYS A 149 13.17 22.06 14.17
CA LYS A 149 13.29 23.41 13.59
C LYS A 149 12.42 24.47 14.26
N LEU A 150 11.81 24.17 15.42
CA LEU A 150 10.99 25.17 16.12
C LEU A 150 11.83 26.42 16.44
N PRO A 151 11.37 27.64 16.11
CA PRO A 151 12.09 28.85 16.46
C PRO A 151 12.27 29.00 17.97
N ALA A 152 13.47 29.34 18.43
CA ALA A 152 13.76 29.50 19.87
C ALA A 152 12.85 30.54 20.57
N THR A 153 12.31 31.50 19.83
CA THR A 153 11.33 32.48 20.33
C THR A 153 10.04 31.83 20.82
N ALA A 154 9.66 30.66 20.28
CA ALA A 154 8.49 29.89 20.69
C ALA A 154 8.55 29.44 22.14
N LEU A 155 9.74 29.32 22.73
CA LEU A 155 9.96 28.87 24.10
C LEU A 155 10.46 29.96 25.04
N LYS A 156 10.65 31.19 24.56
CA LYS A 156 11.23 32.24 25.38
C LYS A 156 10.26 32.68 26.48
N GLY A 157 10.63 32.37 27.73
CA GLY A 157 9.90 32.77 28.92
C GLY A 157 8.51 32.15 29.02
N VAL A 158 8.34 30.91 28.54
CA VAL A 158 7.08 30.16 28.63
C VAL A 158 7.08 29.12 29.76
N THR A 159 8.24 28.85 30.36
CA THR A 159 8.40 27.87 31.43
C THR A 159 8.78 28.54 32.74
N VAL A 160 8.06 28.25 33.81
CA VAL A 160 8.47 28.58 35.19
C VAL A 160 9.04 27.33 35.83
N ALA A 161 10.28 27.39 36.30
CA ALA A 161 10.88 26.26 37.01
C ALA A 161 10.62 26.40 38.52
N VAL A 162 10.23 25.31 39.16
CA VAL A 162 9.85 25.26 40.57
C VAL A 162 10.62 24.13 41.25
N ILE A 163 11.53 24.50 42.15
CA ILE A 163 12.20 23.57 43.06
C ILE A 163 11.32 23.47 44.30
N SER A 164 10.52 22.42 44.37
CA SER A 164 9.59 22.13 45.46
C SER A 164 10.28 21.48 46.67
N ARG A 165 9.56 21.35 47.79
CA ARG A 165 9.98 20.62 49.00
C ARG A 165 11.32 21.12 49.56
N MET A 166 11.57 22.42 49.44
CA MET A 166 12.83 23.03 49.87
C MET A 166 13.09 22.98 51.37
N ASP A 167 12.05 22.76 52.18
CA ASP A 167 12.14 22.41 53.60
C ASP A 167 12.87 21.06 53.82
N GLU A 168 12.87 20.17 52.84
CA GLU A 168 13.63 18.91 52.87
C GLU A 168 15.08 19.06 52.36
N ALA A 169 15.52 20.27 51.99
CA ALA A 169 16.85 20.52 51.42
C ALA A 169 17.99 20.52 52.47
N GLY A 170 17.69 20.21 53.72
CA GLY A 170 18.66 19.96 54.80
C GLY A 170 18.88 21.10 55.79
N VAL A 171 18.32 22.29 55.55
CA VAL A 171 18.31 23.41 56.51
C VAL A 171 16.86 23.74 56.83
N ASP A 172 16.49 23.63 58.10
CA ASP A 172 15.13 23.95 58.54
C ASP A 172 14.92 25.47 58.57
N PRO A 173 13.93 26.01 57.83
CA PRO A 173 13.62 27.44 57.82
C PRO A 173 13.17 27.98 59.18
N GLY A 174 12.58 27.14 60.04
CA GLY A 174 12.17 27.52 61.40
C GLY A 174 13.34 27.66 62.36
N ASP A 175 14.39 26.84 62.20
CA ASP A 175 15.58 26.86 63.07
C ASP A 175 16.62 27.89 62.60
N SER A 176 16.78 28.08 61.28
CA SER A 176 17.78 28.99 60.71
C SER A 176 17.28 29.67 59.42
N PRO A 177 16.55 30.79 59.53
CA PRO A 177 16.06 31.54 58.38
C PRO A 177 17.18 31.99 57.42
N ASP A 178 18.29 32.50 57.96
CA ASP A 178 19.45 32.94 57.15
C ASP A 178 20.14 31.77 56.46
N GLY A 179 20.25 30.63 57.15
CA GLY A 179 20.81 29.41 56.59
C GLY A 179 19.96 28.86 55.44
N TYR A 180 18.64 28.88 55.61
CA TYR A 180 17.67 28.47 54.59
C TYR A 180 17.73 29.40 53.36
N ALA A 181 17.80 30.72 53.56
CA ALA A 181 17.97 31.68 52.47
C ALA A 181 19.26 31.42 51.66
N GLY A 182 20.37 31.11 52.35
CA GLY A 182 21.61 30.69 51.69
C GLY A 182 21.50 29.36 50.93
N GLN A 183 20.68 28.42 51.43
CA GLN A 183 20.42 27.15 50.75
C GLN A 183 19.57 27.35 49.48
N VAL A 184 18.57 28.24 49.54
CA VAL A 184 17.77 28.66 48.39
C VAL A 184 18.68 29.26 47.30
N GLU A 185 19.56 30.20 47.64
CA GLU A 185 20.47 30.82 46.68
C GLU A 185 21.38 29.79 45.99
N LYS A 186 21.97 28.87 46.76
CA LYS A 186 22.79 27.78 46.22
C LYS A 186 22.02 26.92 45.22
N LYS A 187 20.76 26.56 45.53
CA LYS A 187 19.93 25.74 44.65
C LYS A 187 19.52 26.47 43.37
N LEU A 188 19.25 27.76 43.45
CA LEU A 188 19.03 28.60 42.27
C LEU A 188 20.26 28.62 41.36
N GLN A 189 21.46 28.78 41.93
CA GLN A 189 22.73 28.76 41.18
C GLN A 189 23.03 27.38 40.57
N GLU A 190 22.73 26.30 41.29
CA GLU A 190 22.89 24.93 40.81
C GLU A 190 22.04 24.68 39.56
N LEU A 191 20.73 24.99 39.61
CA LEU A 191 19.86 24.82 38.45
C LEU A 191 20.24 25.77 37.31
N ALA A 192 20.59 27.02 37.59
CA ALA A 192 21.05 27.96 36.57
C ALA A 192 22.30 27.44 35.83
N SER A 193 23.22 26.81 36.56
CA SER A 193 24.41 26.18 35.98
C SER A 193 24.04 24.97 35.11
N MET A 194 23.06 24.17 35.51
CA MET A 194 22.54 23.06 34.69
C MET A 194 21.90 23.57 33.39
N LEU A 195 21.02 24.57 33.48
CA LEU A 195 20.34 25.16 32.33
C LEU A 195 21.30 25.85 31.35
N SER A 196 22.41 26.40 31.85
CA SER A 196 23.41 27.06 31.01
C SER A 196 24.23 26.09 30.17
N LYS A 197 24.43 24.84 30.63
CA LYS A 197 25.17 23.81 29.87
C LYS A 197 24.50 23.49 28.54
N ASP A 198 23.15 23.51 28.52
CA ASP A 198 22.34 23.17 27.36
C ASP A 198 21.73 24.41 26.66
N ASP A 199 22.17 25.62 27.03
CA ASP A 199 21.62 26.91 26.53
C ASP A 199 20.09 27.03 26.70
N LEU A 200 19.55 26.46 27.78
CA LEU A 200 18.12 26.41 28.09
C LEU A 200 17.67 27.53 29.02
N ALA A 201 18.61 28.22 29.68
CA ALA A 201 18.31 29.30 30.63
C ALA A 201 17.42 30.40 30.01
N LYS A 202 17.56 30.66 28.71
CA LYS A 202 16.76 31.64 27.96
C LYS A 202 15.27 31.25 27.78
N ASN A 203 14.95 29.96 27.93
CA ASN A 203 13.59 29.43 27.76
C ASN A 203 12.82 29.39 29.09
N VAL A 204 13.54 29.43 30.21
CA VAL A 204 12.96 29.51 31.56
C VAL A 204 12.75 30.98 31.93
N ALA A 205 11.52 31.35 32.27
CA ALA A 205 11.16 32.70 32.68
C ALA A 205 11.79 33.06 34.01
N VAL A 206 11.53 32.25 35.04
CA VAL A 206 12.01 32.42 36.41
C VAL A 206 12.13 31.05 37.07
N VAL A 207 13.07 30.92 38.01
CA VAL A 207 13.21 29.77 38.90
C VAL A 207 12.74 30.18 40.30
N HIS A 208 11.86 29.39 40.90
CA HIS A 208 11.39 29.58 42.27
C HIS A 208 11.74 28.36 43.14
N CYS A 209 12.25 28.62 44.33
CA CYS A 209 12.35 27.63 45.41
C CYS A 209 11.10 27.75 46.26
N VAL A 210 10.33 26.67 46.42
CA VAL A 210 9.03 26.71 47.10
C VAL A 210 8.82 25.55 48.07
N VAL A 211 7.95 25.80 49.05
CA VAL A 211 7.44 24.80 49.98
C VAL A 211 5.92 24.89 49.98
N ALA A 212 5.28 24.07 49.14
CA ALA A 212 3.83 24.13 48.94
C ALA A 212 3.01 23.61 50.14
N ASP A 213 3.59 22.73 50.95
CA ASP A 213 2.96 22.18 52.15
C ASP A 213 4.01 22.12 53.27
N PRO A 214 4.27 23.24 53.97
CA PRO A 214 5.27 23.34 55.03
C PRO A 214 5.13 22.20 56.04
N TYR A 215 6.19 21.39 56.19
CA TYR A 215 6.22 20.24 57.09
C TYR A 215 5.07 19.24 56.88
N GLN A 216 4.48 19.22 55.68
CA GLN A 216 3.34 18.35 55.30
C GLN A 216 2.10 18.53 56.19
N MET A 217 1.90 19.73 56.74
CA MET A 217 0.84 20.01 57.72
C MET A 217 -0.57 19.88 57.15
N VAL A 218 -0.78 20.16 55.85
CA VAL A 218 -2.10 20.13 55.22
C VAL A 218 -2.42 18.77 54.60
N GLY A 219 -1.47 18.17 53.88
CA GLY A 219 -1.63 16.83 53.29
C GLY A 219 -2.94 16.68 52.50
N ASN A 220 -3.67 15.59 52.73
CA ASN A 220 -4.93 15.25 52.04
C ASN A 220 -6.20 15.81 52.70
N MET A 221 -6.09 16.87 53.51
CA MET A 221 -7.27 17.49 54.13
C MET A 221 -8.28 17.96 53.06
N SER A 222 -9.56 17.65 53.22
CA SER A 222 -10.59 17.88 52.19
C SER A 222 -10.97 19.35 52.00
N ASP A 223 -10.92 20.15 53.08
CA ASP A 223 -11.29 21.57 53.05
C ASP A 223 -10.25 22.40 53.82
N PRO A 224 -9.03 22.55 53.26
CA PRO A 224 -7.96 23.30 53.90
C PRO A 224 -8.24 24.80 53.82
N ASP A 225 -8.06 25.50 54.94
CA ASP A 225 -8.13 26.97 54.97
C ASP A 225 -6.77 27.61 54.67
N ARG A 226 -6.78 28.82 54.13
CA ARG A 226 -5.57 29.60 53.83
C ARG A 226 -4.70 29.83 55.06
N SER A 227 -5.27 29.98 56.25
CA SER A 227 -4.50 30.24 57.46
C SER A 227 -3.62 29.06 57.88
N MET A 228 -3.92 27.84 57.38
CA MET A 228 -3.14 26.63 57.70
C MET A 228 -1.71 26.70 57.17
N TYR A 229 -1.45 27.58 56.21
CA TYR A 229 -0.14 27.78 55.63
C TYR A 229 0.60 29.02 56.17
N ASP A 230 0.02 29.76 57.12
CA ASP A 230 0.59 31.01 57.64
C ASP A 230 1.97 30.81 58.26
N ILE A 231 2.26 29.61 58.77
CA ILE A 231 3.58 29.22 59.30
C ILE A 231 4.72 29.36 58.27
N GLY A 232 4.40 29.21 56.98
CA GLY A 232 5.38 29.19 55.89
C GLY A 232 5.51 30.50 55.12
N ARG A 233 4.56 31.45 55.23
CA ARG A 233 4.38 32.53 54.24
C ARG A 233 5.59 33.45 54.04
N ASP A 234 6.42 33.59 55.06
CA ASP A 234 7.61 34.45 55.00
C ASP A 234 8.77 33.81 54.21
N TRP A 235 8.77 32.48 54.04
CA TRP A 235 9.90 31.71 53.49
C TRP A 235 9.52 30.64 52.46
N ASP A 236 8.23 30.33 52.29
CA ASP A 236 7.73 29.25 51.43
C ASP A 236 7.83 29.54 49.93
N GLY A 237 8.17 30.76 49.53
CA GLY A 237 8.34 31.18 48.14
C GLY A 237 7.06 31.24 47.29
N ILE A 238 5.89 30.93 47.86
CA ILE A 238 4.62 30.82 47.10
C ILE A 238 4.17 32.19 46.58
N ALA A 239 4.28 33.25 47.38
CA ALA A 239 3.88 34.59 46.97
C ALA A 239 4.67 35.10 45.74
N ALA A 240 5.97 34.78 45.66
CA ALA A 240 6.83 35.12 44.52
C ALA A 240 6.45 34.32 43.26
N LEU A 241 6.14 33.03 43.43
CA LEU A 241 5.62 32.19 42.35
C LEU A 241 4.28 32.71 41.84
N GLU A 242 3.32 33.00 42.71
CA GLU A 242 2.01 33.54 42.33
C GLU A 242 2.13 34.86 41.57
N THR A 243 2.99 35.76 42.02
CA THR A 243 3.27 37.03 41.31
C THR A 243 3.75 36.77 39.88
N THR A 244 4.61 35.76 39.69
CA THR A 244 5.11 35.36 38.38
C THR A 244 3.99 34.76 37.51
N LEU A 245 3.16 33.87 38.08
CA LEU A 245 2.05 33.24 37.36
C LEU A 245 1.01 34.28 36.90
N HIS A 246 0.67 35.26 37.75
CA HIS A 246 -0.21 36.36 37.39
C HIS A 246 0.39 37.29 36.32
N SER A 247 1.72 37.46 36.33
CA SER A 247 2.41 38.21 35.26
C SER A 247 2.29 37.51 33.91
N LEU A 248 2.48 36.18 33.89
CA LEU A 248 2.30 35.36 32.69
C LEU A 248 0.84 35.32 32.23
N GLU A 249 -0.12 35.26 33.16
CA GLU A 249 -1.55 35.31 32.84
C GLU A 249 -1.94 36.61 32.13
N LYS A 250 -1.40 37.76 32.57
CA LYS A 250 -1.58 39.03 31.85
C LYS A 250 -0.97 39.04 30.45
N ASP A 251 0.08 38.25 30.24
CA ASP A 251 0.78 38.06 28.96
C ASP A 251 0.18 36.92 28.12
N LYS A 252 -1.02 36.40 28.48
CA LYS A 252 -1.73 35.34 27.75
C LYS A 252 -1.78 35.56 26.23
N PRO A 253 -2.08 36.75 25.68
CA PRO A 253 -2.13 36.92 24.23
C PRO A 253 -0.83 36.50 23.52
N ARG A 254 0.34 36.84 24.09
CA ARG A 254 1.64 36.40 23.57
C ARG A 254 1.82 34.90 23.76
N LEU A 255 1.54 34.38 24.95
CA LEU A 255 1.70 32.95 25.25
C LEU A 255 0.84 32.06 24.35
N ARG A 256 -0.39 32.48 24.05
CA ARG A 256 -1.31 31.80 23.13
C ARG A 256 -0.79 31.82 21.70
N GLU A 257 -0.23 32.93 21.22
CA GLU A 257 0.40 32.99 19.90
C GLU A 257 1.59 32.01 19.81
N LEU A 258 2.44 31.96 20.84
CA LEU A 258 3.56 31.00 20.89
C LEU A 258 3.07 29.55 21.02
N SER A 259 1.96 29.30 21.73
CA SER A 259 1.30 28.01 21.79
C SER A 259 0.85 27.55 20.40
N GLY A 260 0.25 28.46 19.61
CA GLY A 260 -0.15 28.16 18.23
C GLY A 260 1.02 27.79 17.33
N LEU A 261 2.15 28.46 17.52
CA LEU A 261 3.39 28.12 16.84
C LEU A 261 3.92 26.73 17.22
N ARG A 262 3.95 26.39 18.52
CA ARG A 262 4.34 25.06 19.00
C ARG A 262 3.40 23.98 18.47
N PHE A 263 2.10 24.26 18.48
CA PHE A 263 1.08 23.31 18.04
C PHE A 263 1.21 23.01 16.55
N VAL A 264 1.26 24.03 15.68
CA VAL A 264 1.35 23.80 14.23
C VAL A 264 2.65 23.10 13.82
N TYR A 265 3.77 23.40 14.48
CA TYR A 265 5.04 22.68 14.26
C TYR A 265 4.97 21.22 14.69
N SER A 266 4.19 20.91 15.74
CA SER A 266 3.96 19.53 16.18
C SER A 266 3.14 18.75 15.16
N ILE A 267 2.09 19.36 14.60
CA ILE A 267 1.30 18.76 13.52
C ILE A 267 2.15 18.57 12.26
N ALA A 268 3.04 19.52 11.96
CA ALA A 268 3.99 19.39 10.87
C ALA A 268 4.93 18.19 11.06
N ALA A 269 5.44 17.94 12.28
CA ALA A 269 6.25 16.77 12.60
C ALA A 269 5.47 15.46 12.36
N GLU A 270 4.25 15.36 12.90
CA GLU A 270 3.39 14.18 12.75
C GLU A 270 3.10 13.89 11.27
N LEU A 271 2.79 14.93 10.49
CA LEU A 271 2.49 14.76 9.07
C LEU A 271 3.74 14.46 8.25
N GLU A 272 4.89 15.05 8.57
CA GLU A 272 6.16 14.71 7.92
C GLU A 272 6.49 13.22 8.09
N GLU A 273 6.37 12.69 9.30
CA GLU A 273 6.61 11.28 9.59
C GLU A 273 5.64 10.38 8.80
N ALA A 274 4.35 10.69 8.84
CA ALA A 274 3.32 9.94 8.11
C ALA A 274 3.55 9.94 6.58
N VAL A 275 3.87 11.10 6.00
CA VAL A 275 4.11 11.24 4.56
C VAL A 275 5.40 10.54 4.15
N ARG A 276 6.46 10.57 4.98
CA ARG A 276 7.69 9.81 4.73
C ARG A 276 7.44 8.30 4.76
N ALA A 277 6.65 7.82 5.72
CA ALA A 277 6.26 6.41 5.80
C ALA A 277 5.46 6.00 4.55
N GLN A 278 4.46 6.81 4.16
CA GLN A 278 3.67 6.57 2.94
C GLN A 278 4.53 6.57 1.69
N SER A 279 5.47 7.52 1.55
CA SER A 279 6.40 7.57 0.42
C SER A 279 7.28 6.31 0.35
N GLY A 280 7.64 5.72 1.50
CA GLY A 280 8.34 4.44 1.58
C GLY A 280 7.49 3.29 1.03
N VAL A 281 6.20 3.25 1.40
CA VAL A 281 5.25 2.25 0.88
C VAL A 281 5.05 2.41 -0.63
N LEU A 282 4.84 3.63 -1.12
CA LEU A 282 4.69 3.92 -2.56
C LEU A 282 5.93 3.49 -3.36
N LYS A 283 7.13 3.68 -2.81
CA LYS A 283 8.37 3.19 -3.45
C LYS A 283 8.35 1.68 -3.65
N LEU A 284 8.02 0.92 -2.60
CA LEU A 284 7.94 -0.55 -2.68
C LEU A 284 6.85 -1.01 -3.66
N GLN A 285 5.72 -0.29 -3.73
CA GLN A 285 4.67 -0.56 -4.71
C GLN A 285 5.15 -0.31 -6.15
N ALA A 286 5.88 0.77 -6.42
CA ALA A 286 6.42 1.05 -7.74
C ALA A 286 7.45 0.00 -8.19
N GLU A 287 8.35 -0.41 -7.29
CA GLU A 287 9.31 -1.51 -7.54
C GLU A 287 8.60 -2.82 -7.84
N ARG A 288 7.50 -3.10 -7.13
CA ARG A 288 6.67 -4.27 -7.39
C ARG A 288 6.04 -4.23 -8.79
N PHE A 289 5.41 -3.12 -9.19
CA PHE A 289 4.82 -3.01 -10.53
C PHE A 289 5.86 -3.17 -11.63
N ASP A 290 7.09 -2.70 -11.40
CA ASP A 290 8.21 -2.93 -12.31
C ASP A 290 8.55 -4.42 -12.44
N ASN A 291 8.69 -5.12 -11.31
CA ASN A 291 8.97 -6.55 -11.28
C ASN A 291 7.85 -7.40 -11.91
N ASP A 292 6.59 -7.01 -11.74
CA ASP A 292 5.44 -7.68 -12.34
C ASP A 292 5.40 -7.43 -13.87
N SER A 293 5.66 -6.19 -14.31
CA SER A 293 5.78 -5.85 -15.74
C SER A 293 6.88 -6.64 -16.45
N GLN A 294 8.07 -6.72 -15.85
CA GLN A 294 9.19 -7.53 -16.37
C GLN A 294 8.83 -9.03 -16.43
N ARG A 295 8.12 -9.55 -15.42
CA ARG A 295 7.67 -10.95 -15.42
C ARG A 295 6.68 -11.23 -16.54
N TYR A 296 5.69 -10.36 -16.77
CA TYR A 296 4.75 -10.54 -17.89
C TYR A 296 5.45 -10.46 -19.25
N ALA A 297 6.44 -9.59 -19.40
CA ALA A 297 7.28 -9.54 -20.61
C ALA A 297 8.04 -10.85 -20.85
N LEU A 298 8.60 -11.46 -19.79
CA LEU A 298 9.27 -12.77 -19.88
C LEU A 298 8.31 -13.88 -20.27
N PHE A 299 7.08 -13.90 -19.75
CA PHE A 299 6.06 -14.88 -20.16
C PHE A 299 5.65 -14.71 -21.62
N SER A 300 5.49 -13.46 -22.07
CA SER A 300 5.20 -13.16 -23.48
C SER A 300 6.32 -13.67 -24.40
N GLN A 301 7.58 -13.43 -24.04
CA GLN A 301 8.73 -13.95 -24.79
C GLN A 301 8.78 -15.49 -24.80
N ARG A 302 8.52 -16.15 -23.67
CA ARG A 302 8.44 -17.62 -23.60
C ARG A 302 7.34 -18.18 -24.49
N LEU A 303 6.18 -17.52 -24.51
CA LEU A 303 5.03 -17.91 -25.32
C LEU A 303 5.33 -17.78 -26.83
N GLN A 304 5.98 -16.69 -27.24
CA GLN A 304 6.42 -16.48 -28.63
C GLN A 304 7.47 -17.52 -29.06
N ASN A 305 8.45 -17.80 -28.21
CA ASN A 305 9.45 -18.84 -28.46
C ASN A 305 8.81 -20.22 -28.61
N GLN A 306 7.83 -20.54 -27.75
CA GLN A 306 7.11 -21.81 -27.81
C GLN A 306 6.25 -21.92 -29.08
N ALA A 307 5.71 -20.80 -29.58
CA ALA A 307 4.99 -20.78 -30.85
C ALA A 307 5.90 -20.99 -32.06
N ALA A 308 7.06 -20.33 -32.10
CA ALA A 308 8.06 -20.54 -33.14
C ALA A 308 8.58 -22.00 -33.13
N HIS A 309 8.80 -22.58 -31.94
CA HIS A 309 9.19 -23.98 -31.80
C HIS A 309 8.12 -24.93 -32.34
N ALA A 310 6.85 -24.72 -31.98
CA ALA A 310 5.74 -25.56 -32.46
C ALA A 310 5.62 -25.52 -34.00
N GLU A 311 5.85 -24.37 -34.61
CA GLU A 311 5.88 -24.23 -36.08
C GLU A 311 7.02 -25.02 -36.73
N MET A 312 8.23 -24.88 -36.21
CA MET A 312 9.39 -25.62 -36.71
C MET A 312 9.23 -27.13 -36.54
N ASP A 313 8.69 -27.59 -35.41
CA ASP A 313 8.43 -29.00 -35.13
C ASP A 313 7.39 -29.58 -36.09
N LEU A 314 6.26 -28.88 -36.32
CA LEU A 314 5.26 -29.33 -37.30
C LEU A 314 5.87 -29.47 -38.69
N ARG A 315 6.65 -28.47 -39.10
CA ARG A 315 7.30 -28.47 -40.40
C ARG A 315 8.25 -29.66 -40.54
N GLY A 316 9.12 -29.90 -39.56
CA GLY A 316 10.05 -31.02 -39.58
C GLY A 316 9.34 -32.38 -39.60
N ARG A 317 8.28 -32.54 -38.80
CA ARG A 317 7.48 -33.76 -38.76
C ARG A 317 6.75 -34.06 -40.08
N ILE A 318 6.20 -33.03 -40.75
CA ILE A 318 5.58 -33.18 -42.08
C ILE A 318 6.63 -33.54 -43.14
N GLU A 319 7.78 -32.86 -43.14
CA GLU A 319 8.88 -33.16 -44.08
C GLU A 319 9.41 -34.59 -43.91
N GLU A 320 9.49 -35.10 -42.68
CA GLU A 320 9.85 -36.49 -42.38
C GLU A 320 8.80 -37.48 -42.90
N ALA A 321 7.51 -37.20 -42.67
CA ALA A 321 6.40 -38.05 -43.14
C ALA A 321 6.33 -38.14 -44.68
N LEU A 322 6.83 -37.13 -45.40
CA LEU A 322 6.87 -37.10 -46.86
C LEU A 322 8.08 -37.84 -47.46
N ARG A 323 9.11 -38.16 -46.68
CA ARG A 323 10.34 -38.80 -47.18
C ARG A 323 10.08 -40.16 -47.87
N PRO A 324 9.21 -41.06 -47.37
CA PRO A 324 8.91 -42.33 -48.04
C PRO A 324 8.25 -42.14 -49.40
N THR A 325 7.35 -41.16 -49.55
CA THR A 325 6.74 -40.81 -50.84
C THR A 325 7.73 -40.26 -51.87
N ALA A 326 8.77 -39.56 -51.42
CA ALA A 326 9.82 -39.05 -52.30
C ALA A 326 10.75 -40.18 -52.81
N GLN A 327 10.85 -41.29 -52.09
CA GLN A 327 11.77 -42.41 -52.34
C GLN A 327 11.10 -43.67 -52.92
N ALA A 328 9.77 -43.69 -53.03
CA ALA A 328 9.03 -44.88 -53.47
C ALA A 328 9.19 -45.18 -54.97
N ASP A 329 9.39 -46.46 -55.28
CA ASP A 329 9.37 -47.03 -56.63
C ASP A 329 7.93 -47.19 -57.16
N MET A 330 7.79 -47.24 -58.49
CA MET A 330 6.50 -47.19 -59.20
C MET A 330 5.50 -48.29 -58.80
N GLU A 331 5.97 -49.47 -58.38
CA GLU A 331 5.13 -50.62 -58.02
C GLU A 331 4.46 -50.47 -56.64
N ASP A 332 5.01 -49.63 -55.75
CA ASP A 332 4.54 -49.47 -54.37
C ASP A 332 3.81 -48.14 -54.10
N ILE A 333 3.72 -47.24 -55.10
CA ILE A 333 3.15 -45.88 -54.94
C ILE A 333 1.73 -45.89 -54.34
N HIS A 334 0.87 -46.84 -54.73
CA HIS A 334 -0.50 -46.91 -54.21
C HIS A 334 -0.54 -47.16 -52.70
N ARG A 335 0.27 -48.13 -52.25
CA ARG A 335 0.40 -48.49 -50.84
C ARG A 335 1.07 -47.38 -50.03
N VAL A 336 2.09 -46.72 -50.60
CA VAL A 336 2.82 -45.62 -49.95
C VAL A 336 1.93 -44.39 -49.78
N LEU A 337 1.02 -44.10 -50.71
CA LEU A 337 0.12 -42.95 -50.61
C LEU A 337 -1.05 -43.17 -49.64
N GLU A 338 -1.64 -44.37 -49.58
CA GLU A 338 -2.62 -44.71 -48.53
C GLU A 338 -1.97 -44.66 -47.13
N GLN A 339 -0.72 -45.13 -47.02
CA GLN A 339 0.05 -45.01 -45.77
C GLN A 339 0.38 -43.56 -45.43
N LEU A 340 0.68 -42.71 -46.43
CA LEU A 340 0.97 -41.29 -46.21
C LEU A 340 -0.20 -40.56 -45.56
N GLU A 341 -1.44 -40.79 -45.99
CA GLU A 341 -2.62 -40.16 -45.39
C GLU A 341 -2.75 -40.52 -43.90
N ALA A 342 -2.59 -41.81 -43.58
CA ALA A 342 -2.62 -42.29 -42.19
C ALA A 342 -1.46 -41.73 -41.36
N THR A 343 -0.24 -41.72 -41.91
CA THR A 343 0.96 -41.22 -41.24
C THR A 343 0.90 -39.71 -41.01
N LEU A 344 0.40 -38.91 -41.98
CA LEU A 344 0.23 -37.47 -41.81
C LEU A 344 -0.82 -37.17 -40.73
N ALA A 345 -1.94 -37.89 -40.73
CA ALA A 345 -2.98 -37.73 -39.70
C ALA A 345 -2.43 -38.05 -38.30
N GLU A 346 -1.70 -39.15 -38.14
CA GLU A 346 -1.06 -39.53 -36.87
C GLU A 346 0.01 -38.52 -36.43
N THR A 347 0.88 -38.11 -37.35
CA THR A 347 2.00 -37.20 -37.08
C THR A 347 1.54 -35.82 -36.64
N ILE A 348 0.56 -35.24 -37.34
CA ILE A 348 -0.07 -33.96 -36.99
C ILE A 348 -0.81 -34.11 -35.64
N GLY A 349 -1.44 -35.26 -35.43
CA GLY A 349 -2.14 -35.56 -34.19
C GLY A 349 -1.24 -35.57 -32.96
N LEU A 350 -0.10 -36.26 -33.05
CA LEU A 350 0.94 -36.28 -32.03
C LEU A 350 1.52 -34.89 -31.80
N TRP A 351 1.92 -34.19 -32.87
CA TRP A 351 2.43 -32.82 -32.79
C TRP A 351 1.51 -31.89 -32.01
N ALA A 352 0.22 -31.94 -32.34
CA ALA A 352 -0.71 -31.00 -31.77
C ALA A 352 -1.06 -31.35 -30.31
N THR A 353 -1.00 -32.64 -29.94
CA THR A 353 -1.09 -33.09 -28.54
C THR A 353 0.10 -32.58 -27.72
N ASP A 354 1.32 -32.78 -28.22
CA ASP A 354 2.56 -32.32 -27.57
C ASP A 354 2.57 -30.80 -27.40
N SER A 355 2.30 -30.08 -28.49
CA SER A 355 2.31 -28.62 -28.53
C SER A 355 1.25 -28.01 -27.62
N THR A 356 0.04 -28.59 -27.62
CA THR A 356 -1.04 -28.17 -26.72
C THR A 356 -0.67 -28.36 -25.26
N SER A 357 -0.15 -29.54 -24.89
CA SER A 357 0.17 -29.84 -23.49
C SER A 357 1.19 -28.86 -22.92
N THR A 358 2.15 -28.45 -23.76
CA THR A 358 3.16 -27.46 -23.38
C THR A 358 2.54 -26.07 -23.22
N LEU A 359 1.63 -25.67 -24.13
CA LEU A 359 0.90 -24.41 -24.04
C LEU A 359 -0.03 -24.37 -22.81
N GLN A 360 -0.68 -25.48 -22.48
CA GLN A 360 -1.51 -25.64 -21.27
C GLN A 360 -0.70 -25.43 -20.00
N ARG A 361 0.47 -26.07 -19.91
CA ARG A 361 1.35 -25.92 -18.75
C ARG A 361 1.80 -24.47 -18.57
N LEU A 362 2.19 -23.80 -19.66
CA LEU A 362 2.56 -22.38 -19.63
C LEU A 362 1.37 -21.49 -19.21
N ALA A 363 0.18 -21.76 -19.74
CA ALA A 363 -1.03 -21.01 -19.37
C ALA A 363 -1.39 -21.19 -17.88
N GLN A 364 -1.25 -22.39 -17.33
CA GLN A 364 -1.47 -22.66 -15.90
C GLN A 364 -0.45 -21.95 -15.01
N GLU A 365 0.82 -21.93 -15.42
CA GLU A 365 1.89 -21.21 -14.72
C GLU A 365 1.61 -19.70 -14.69
N ILE A 366 1.21 -19.12 -15.83
CA ILE A 366 0.77 -17.73 -15.94
C ILE A 366 -0.43 -17.46 -15.02
N GLU A 367 -1.42 -18.36 -14.99
CA GLU A 367 -2.63 -18.19 -14.19
C GLU A 367 -2.34 -18.17 -12.68
N LEU A 368 -1.48 -19.09 -12.23
CA LEU A 368 -1.04 -19.15 -10.84
C LEU A 368 -0.34 -17.87 -10.44
N GLU A 369 0.59 -17.39 -11.26
CA GLU A 369 1.33 -16.15 -10.98
C GLU A 369 0.40 -14.93 -10.96
N ILE A 370 -0.55 -14.83 -11.90
CA ILE A 370 -1.54 -13.74 -11.91
C ILE A 370 -2.40 -13.79 -10.65
N ARG A 371 -2.82 -14.97 -10.20
CA ARG A 371 -3.57 -15.12 -8.93
C ARG A 371 -2.74 -14.70 -7.72
N GLU A 372 -1.47 -15.08 -7.66
CA GLU A 372 -0.57 -14.67 -6.60
C GLU A 372 -0.30 -13.16 -6.59
N SER A 373 -0.15 -12.53 -7.76
CA SER A 373 -0.02 -11.08 -7.80
C SER A 373 -1.32 -10.37 -7.38
N ASN A 374 -2.48 -10.85 -7.83
CA ASN A 374 -3.77 -10.27 -7.43
C ASN A 374 -4.03 -10.40 -5.92
N SER A 375 -3.69 -11.52 -5.29
CA SER A 375 -3.84 -11.67 -3.83
C SER A 375 -2.86 -10.77 -3.06
N ARG A 376 -1.65 -10.57 -3.58
CA ARG A 376 -0.69 -9.61 -3.01
C ARG A 376 -1.11 -8.14 -3.25
N LEU A 377 -1.88 -7.83 -4.30
CA LEU A 377 -2.39 -6.47 -4.60
C LEU A 377 -3.40 -5.99 -3.52
N ASP A 378 -4.05 -6.93 -2.83
CA ASP A 378 -5.08 -6.63 -1.83
C ASP A 378 -4.52 -6.23 -0.45
N ILE A 379 -3.21 -6.14 -0.26
CA ILE A 379 -2.61 -5.62 0.99
C ILE A 379 -2.97 -4.14 1.22
N GLY A 380 -3.28 -3.40 0.14
CA GLY A 380 -3.83 -2.04 0.25
C GLY A 380 -5.16 -1.98 1.00
N SER A 381 -6.01 -3.02 0.94
CA SER A 381 -7.26 -3.07 1.71
C SER A 381 -7.04 -3.42 3.19
N LEU A 382 -5.92 -4.07 3.51
CA LEU A 382 -5.48 -4.33 4.89
C LEU A 382 -4.90 -3.07 5.55
N LEU A 383 -4.21 -2.21 4.79
CA LEU A 383 -3.69 -0.93 5.27
C LEU A 383 -4.76 0.17 5.34
N ASN A 384 -5.81 0.08 4.52
CA ASN A 384 -6.98 0.98 4.59
C ASN A 384 -7.81 0.82 5.89
N LYS A 385 -7.55 -0.21 6.70
CA LYS A 385 -8.21 -0.39 8.01
C LYS A 385 -7.57 0.41 9.14
N GLU A 386 -6.35 0.90 8.97
CA GLU A 386 -5.65 1.74 9.95
C GLU A 386 -5.32 3.12 9.35
N GLY A 387 -6.39 3.86 9.03
CA GLY A 387 -6.38 5.32 9.07
C GLY A 387 -5.51 6.06 8.06
N PHE A 388 -5.92 6.08 6.78
CA PHE A 388 -5.81 7.25 5.87
C PHE A 388 -6.76 6.97 4.69
N ALA A 389 -8.01 7.42 4.81
CA ALA A 389 -9.03 7.18 3.80
C ALA A 389 -9.11 8.36 2.84
N ALA A 390 -8.66 8.15 1.59
CA ALA A 390 -9.28 8.79 0.44
C ALA A 390 -10.08 7.72 -0.31
N GLN A 391 -11.39 7.91 -0.35
CA GLN A 391 -12.35 7.04 -1.01
C GLN A 391 -12.09 6.99 -2.52
N ALA A 392 -11.45 5.93 -2.98
CA ALA A 392 -11.71 5.42 -4.32
C ALA A 392 -12.77 4.32 -4.19
N SER A 393 -14.00 4.65 -4.55
CA SER A 393 -15.09 3.70 -4.65
C SER A 393 -14.70 2.56 -5.58
N ASN A 394 -14.41 1.40 -5.01
CA ASN A 394 -14.30 0.13 -5.71
C ASN A 394 -15.71 -0.33 -6.15
N LYS A 395 -16.28 0.39 -7.12
CA LYS A 395 -17.41 -0.04 -7.94
C LYS A 395 -16.97 0.23 -9.37
N ASP A 396 -16.98 -0.82 -10.18
CA ASP A 396 -16.59 -0.84 -11.60
C ASP A 396 -15.15 -1.26 -11.93
N ARG A 397 -14.53 -2.15 -11.14
CA ARG A 397 -13.62 -3.14 -11.77
C ARG A 397 -14.48 -4.21 -12.42
N ALA A 398 -14.83 -3.93 -13.69
CA ALA A 398 -15.47 -4.85 -14.60
C ALA A 398 -14.86 -6.26 -14.44
N GLU A 399 -15.74 -7.26 -14.36
CA GLU A 399 -15.43 -8.66 -14.55
C GLU A 399 -14.74 -8.84 -15.91
N SER A 400 -13.41 -8.63 -15.93
CA SER A 400 -12.57 -9.06 -17.04
C SER A 400 -12.74 -10.57 -17.12
N GLY A 401 -13.42 -11.03 -18.17
CA GLY A 401 -13.87 -12.40 -18.35
C GLY A 401 -12.81 -13.39 -17.89
N SER A 402 -13.11 -14.09 -16.80
CA SER A 402 -12.18 -14.94 -16.04
C SER A 402 -11.27 -15.73 -16.99
N PHE A 403 -9.96 -15.64 -16.78
CA PHE A 403 -8.95 -16.44 -17.48
C PHE A 403 -9.33 -17.93 -17.51
N SER A 404 -10.05 -18.42 -16.49
CA SER A 404 -10.55 -19.81 -16.46
C SER A 404 -11.69 -20.10 -17.45
N GLN A 405 -12.51 -19.11 -17.83
CA GLN A 405 -13.51 -19.26 -18.90
C GLN A 405 -12.85 -19.30 -20.28
N HIS A 406 -11.82 -18.49 -20.50
CA HIS A 406 -11.09 -18.49 -21.77
C HIS A 406 -10.17 -19.71 -21.90
N SER A 407 -9.52 -20.16 -20.82
CA SER A 407 -8.71 -21.38 -20.81
C SER A 407 -9.57 -22.64 -20.98
N LYS A 408 -10.73 -22.74 -20.32
CA LYS A 408 -11.66 -23.86 -20.54
C LYS A 408 -12.21 -23.90 -21.97
N ARG A 409 -12.52 -22.73 -22.55
CA ARG A 409 -12.89 -22.63 -23.97
C ARG A 409 -11.74 -23.06 -24.87
N LEU A 410 -10.56 -22.45 -24.74
CA LEU A 410 -9.38 -22.74 -25.57
C LEU A 410 -8.91 -24.20 -25.47
N PHE A 411 -8.93 -24.79 -24.28
CA PHE A 411 -8.40 -26.14 -24.02
C PHE A 411 -9.43 -27.27 -24.12
N GLY A 412 -10.73 -26.96 -24.18
CA GLY A 412 -11.79 -27.93 -24.49
C GLY A 412 -11.76 -28.43 -25.95
N PHE A 413 -11.03 -27.73 -26.84
CA PHE A 413 -10.89 -28.05 -28.27
C PHE A 413 -9.69 -28.94 -28.61
N LEU A 414 -8.72 -29.09 -27.70
CA LEU A 414 -7.39 -29.61 -28.04
C LEU A 414 -7.11 -31.11 -27.73
N PRO A 415 -7.94 -31.89 -27.01
CA PRO A 415 -7.81 -33.36 -26.95
C PRO A 415 -8.08 -34.08 -28.29
N VAL A 416 -8.49 -33.35 -29.31
CA VAL A 416 -9.06 -33.84 -30.58
C VAL A 416 -8.01 -34.41 -31.55
N LEU A 417 -6.73 -34.26 -31.22
CA LEU A 417 -5.67 -34.47 -32.19
C LEU A 417 -5.11 -35.90 -32.17
N GLY A 418 -5.26 -36.65 -31.07
CA GLY A 418 -4.57 -37.94 -30.87
C GLY A 418 -5.24 -39.22 -31.38
N GLN A 419 -6.44 -39.20 -31.97
CA GLN A 419 -7.11 -40.41 -32.49
C GLN A 419 -7.87 -40.16 -33.79
N SER A 420 -8.07 -41.22 -34.58
CA SER A 420 -8.73 -41.19 -35.89
C SER A 420 -10.02 -40.34 -35.84
N VAL A 421 -9.99 -39.17 -36.49
CA VAL A 421 -11.02 -38.11 -36.46
C VAL A 421 -12.44 -38.67 -36.62
N LYS A 422 -12.58 -39.72 -37.45
CA LYS A 422 -13.82 -40.43 -37.76
C LYS A 422 -14.46 -41.16 -36.56
N LYS A 423 -13.66 -41.84 -35.71
CA LYS A 423 -14.16 -42.61 -34.56
C LYS A 423 -14.44 -41.73 -33.33
N LEU A 424 -13.80 -40.57 -33.24
CA LEU A 424 -13.94 -39.67 -32.10
C LEU A 424 -15.08 -38.66 -32.28
N ALA A 425 -15.36 -38.21 -33.51
CA ALA A 425 -16.52 -37.36 -33.81
C ALA A 425 -17.85 -38.03 -33.42
N GLU A 426 -17.98 -39.33 -33.70
CA GLU A 426 -19.15 -40.12 -33.31
C GLU A 426 -19.27 -40.29 -31.78
N SER A 427 -18.14 -40.31 -31.06
CA SER A 427 -18.06 -40.45 -29.61
C SER A 427 -18.27 -39.13 -28.83
N ASP A 428 -17.66 -38.02 -29.27
CA ASP A 428 -17.63 -36.74 -28.53
C ASP A 428 -18.80 -35.81 -28.91
N ILE A 429 -19.23 -35.84 -30.17
CA ILE A 429 -20.35 -34.99 -30.68
C ILE A 429 -21.65 -35.80 -30.79
N GLY A 430 -21.57 -37.13 -30.65
CA GLY A 430 -22.71 -38.05 -30.76
C GLY A 430 -23.32 -38.12 -32.16
N MET A 431 -22.60 -37.68 -33.20
CA MET A 431 -23.04 -37.72 -34.60
C MET A 431 -21.85 -37.88 -35.54
N SER A 432 -22.09 -38.40 -36.75
CA SER A 432 -21.04 -38.60 -37.74
C SER A 432 -20.54 -37.25 -38.32
N ILE A 433 -19.32 -37.25 -38.88
CA ILE A 433 -18.72 -36.04 -39.48
C ILE A 433 -19.57 -35.51 -40.65
N GLU A 434 -20.16 -36.40 -41.45
CA GLU A 434 -20.99 -35.99 -42.59
C GLU A 434 -22.32 -35.40 -42.12
N GLU A 435 -22.91 -35.91 -41.04
CA GLU A 435 -24.06 -35.28 -40.40
C GLU A 435 -23.71 -33.92 -39.79
N ALA A 436 -22.55 -33.80 -39.14
CA ALA A 436 -22.07 -32.54 -38.61
C ALA A 436 -21.87 -31.49 -39.72
N ARG A 437 -21.37 -31.89 -40.89
CA ARG A 437 -21.19 -31.03 -42.07
C ARG A 437 -22.52 -30.49 -42.59
N VAL A 438 -23.52 -31.36 -42.74
CA VAL A 438 -24.87 -30.98 -43.18
C VAL A 438 -25.50 -30.00 -42.19
N LYS A 439 -25.44 -30.32 -40.89
CA LYS A 439 -26.00 -29.50 -39.80
C LYS A 439 -25.31 -28.15 -39.63
N LEU A 440 -24.01 -28.05 -39.90
CA LEU A 440 -23.32 -26.76 -39.96
C LEU A 440 -23.74 -25.93 -41.18
N GLY A 441 -24.04 -26.59 -42.29
CA GLY A 441 -24.60 -25.95 -43.49
C GLY A 441 -25.96 -25.28 -43.22
N GLU A 442 -26.79 -25.88 -42.36
CA GLU A 442 -28.08 -25.33 -41.94
C GLU A 442 -27.96 -24.04 -41.10
N LEU A 443 -26.78 -23.77 -40.51
CA LEU A 443 -26.52 -22.55 -39.75
C LEU A 443 -26.04 -21.38 -40.61
N VAL A 444 -25.67 -21.63 -41.87
CA VAL A 444 -25.14 -20.59 -42.76
C VAL A 444 -26.25 -19.62 -43.16
N GLY A 445 -26.09 -18.35 -42.77
CA GLY A 445 -27.05 -17.28 -43.06
C GLY A 445 -27.90 -16.82 -41.87
N LEU A 446 -27.84 -17.53 -40.73
CA LEU A 446 -28.52 -17.14 -39.49
C LEU A 446 -27.66 -16.16 -38.67
N THR A 447 -28.29 -15.19 -38.00
CA THR A 447 -27.61 -14.21 -37.13
C THR A 447 -28.40 -13.93 -35.85
N GLY A 448 -27.75 -13.35 -34.83
CA GLY A 448 -28.43 -12.92 -33.60
C GLY A 448 -29.01 -14.08 -32.78
N ASP A 449 -30.26 -13.93 -32.34
CA ASP A 449 -30.94 -14.91 -31.48
C ASP A 449 -31.38 -16.18 -32.23
N GLU A 450 -31.70 -16.06 -33.53
CA GLU A 450 -32.01 -17.22 -34.40
C GLU A 450 -30.82 -18.18 -34.51
N LEU A 451 -29.60 -17.64 -34.57
CA LEU A 451 -28.37 -18.42 -34.57
C LEU A 451 -28.15 -19.12 -33.22
N LYS A 452 -28.41 -18.44 -32.09
CA LYS A 452 -28.28 -19.05 -30.76
C LYS A 452 -29.27 -20.19 -30.55
N ASP A 453 -30.52 -20.01 -30.97
CA ASP A 453 -31.56 -21.04 -30.86
C ASP A 453 -31.25 -22.24 -31.75
N ALA A 454 -30.79 -22.01 -32.99
CA ALA A 454 -30.36 -23.08 -33.89
C ALA A 454 -29.14 -23.83 -33.33
N ILE A 455 -28.15 -23.14 -32.77
CA ILE A 455 -26.99 -23.75 -32.09
C ILE A 455 -27.43 -24.61 -30.91
N ALA A 456 -28.30 -24.10 -30.04
CA ALA A 456 -28.82 -24.82 -28.88
C ALA A 456 -29.64 -26.05 -29.29
N LYS A 457 -30.38 -25.98 -30.40
CA LYS A 457 -31.20 -27.07 -30.91
C LYS A 457 -30.40 -28.16 -31.60
N ILE A 458 -29.42 -27.79 -32.42
CA ILE A 458 -28.68 -28.71 -33.30
C ILE A 458 -27.46 -29.30 -32.58
N PHE A 459 -26.72 -28.47 -31.84
CA PHE A 459 -25.46 -28.84 -31.20
C PHE A 459 -25.52 -28.81 -29.67
N LYS A 460 -26.66 -28.44 -29.06
CA LYS A 460 -26.85 -28.27 -27.60
C LYS A 460 -26.10 -27.07 -27.01
N SER A 461 -24.91 -26.74 -27.51
CA SER A 461 -24.14 -25.58 -27.10
C SER A 461 -23.29 -25.01 -28.25
N LYS A 462 -22.89 -23.74 -28.10
CA LYS A 462 -21.97 -23.09 -29.03
C LYS A 462 -20.62 -23.79 -29.08
N GLU A 463 -20.15 -24.31 -27.95
CA GLU A 463 -18.91 -25.09 -27.85
C GLU A 463 -18.98 -26.39 -28.66
N ALA A 464 -20.11 -27.11 -28.62
CA ALA A 464 -20.29 -28.34 -29.40
C ALA A 464 -20.40 -28.07 -30.91
N MET A 465 -20.95 -26.92 -31.31
CA MET A 465 -20.98 -26.48 -32.72
C MET A 465 -19.59 -26.10 -33.23
N GLU A 466 -18.81 -25.35 -32.45
CA GLU A 466 -17.45 -24.98 -32.80
C GLU A 466 -16.54 -26.22 -32.89
N LYS A 467 -16.72 -27.19 -31.98
CA LYS A 467 -16.10 -28.52 -32.07
C LYS A 467 -16.44 -29.20 -33.39
N ALA A 468 -17.73 -29.35 -33.71
CA ALA A 468 -18.20 -29.95 -34.96
C ALA A 468 -17.62 -29.27 -36.20
N SER A 469 -17.55 -27.92 -36.21
CA SER A 469 -16.97 -27.16 -37.32
C SER A 469 -15.47 -27.40 -37.49
N SER A 470 -14.74 -27.58 -36.39
CA SER A 470 -13.33 -27.91 -36.43
C SER A 470 -13.13 -29.32 -37.02
N TYR A 471 -13.88 -30.32 -36.54
CA TYR A 471 -13.85 -31.69 -37.05
C TYR A 471 -14.07 -31.74 -38.58
N VAL A 472 -15.11 -31.06 -39.06
CA VAL A 472 -15.46 -31.04 -40.49
C VAL A 472 -14.37 -30.39 -41.34
N ARG A 473 -13.79 -29.28 -40.89
CA ARG A 473 -12.70 -28.58 -41.61
C ARG A 473 -11.46 -29.47 -41.74
N TRP A 474 -11.08 -30.15 -40.68
CA TRP A 474 -9.92 -31.05 -40.65
C TRP A 474 -10.08 -32.27 -41.55
N THR A 475 -11.22 -32.97 -41.48
CA THR A 475 -11.49 -34.05 -42.44
C THR A 475 -11.53 -33.53 -43.86
N SER A 476 -12.14 -32.37 -44.12
CA SER A 476 -12.21 -31.85 -45.49
C SER A 476 -10.82 -31.54 -46.08
N ALA A 477 -9.84 -31.15 -45.26
CA ALA A 477 -8.47 -30.89 -45.69
C ALA A 477 -7.67 -32.18 -45.94
N ILE A 478 -7.86 -33.23 -45.12
CA ILE A 478 -7.24 -34.55 -45.30
C ILE A 478 -7.89 -35.29 -46.48
N THR A 479 -9.23 -35.30 -46.57
CA THR A 479 -9.99 -35.91 -47.66
C THR A 479 -9.74 -35.21 -49.00
N ALA A 480 -9.26 -33.95 -49.01
CA ALA A 480 -8.80 -33.28 -50.23
C ALA A 480 -7.54 -33.89 -50.84
N LEU A 481 -6.82 -34.75 -50.11
CA LEU A 481 -5.69 -35.52 -50.62
C LEU A 481 -6.14 -36.81 -51.33
N ALA A 482 -7.27 -37.40 -50.94
CA ALA A 482 -7.74 -38.68 -51.48
C ALA A 482 -7.90 -38.71 -53.02
N PRO A 483 -8.43 -37.67 -53.71
CA PRO A 483 -8.50 -37.65 -55.17
C PRO A 483 -7.12 -37.64 -55.84
N LEU A 484 -6.17 -36.87 -55.28
CA LEU A 484 -4.79 -36.79 -55.79
C LEU A 484 -4.02 -38.09 -55.58
N VAL A 485 -4.25 -38.75 -54.44
CA VAL A 485 -3.72 -40.09 -54.14
C VAL A 485 -4.25 -41.12 -55.13
N THR A 486 -5.54 -41.06 -55.43
CA THR A 486 -6.19 -41.96 -56.41
C THR A 486 -5.68 -41.69 -57.82
N GLU A 487 -5.46 -40.42 -58.18
CA GLU A 487 -4.98 -40.01 -59.50
C GLU A 487 -3.49 -40.33 -59.71
N LEU A 488 -2.63 -40.08 -58.72
CA LEU A 488 -1.23 -40.52 -58.72
C LEU A 488 -1.09 -42.04 -58.84
N ALA A 489 -1.94 -42.78 -58.12
CA ALA A 489 -1.97 -44.23 -58.21
C ALA A 489 -2.40 -44.72 -59.61
N SER A 490 -3.42 -44.09 -60.20
CA SER A 490 -3.90 -44.43 -61.55
C SER A 490 -2.82 -44.23 -62.63
N VAL A 491 -2.01 -43.17 -62.50
CA VAL A 491 -0.87 -42.91 -63.40
C VAL A 491 0.22 -43.98 -63.25
N GLY A 492 0.47 -44.47 -62.04
CA GLY A 492 1.43 -45.56 -61.79
C GLY A 492 0.98 -46.90 -62.41
N THR A 493 -0.30 -47.25 -62.27
CA THR A 493 -0.86 -48.47 -62.85
C THR A 493 -0.92 -48.43 -64.39
N ASP A 494 -1.23 -47.26 -64.97
CA ASP A 494 -1.29 -47.08 -66.44
C ASP A 494 0.10 -47.20 -67.09
N LEU A 495 1.16 -46.75 -66.40
CA LEU A 495 2.55 -46.87 -66.87
C LEU A 495 3.10 -48.30 -66.76
N LEU A 496 2.65 -49.09 -65.78
CA LEU A 496 3.07 -50.48 -65.59
C LEU A 496 2.40 -51.46 -66.55
N GLN A 497 1.17 -51.18 -67.03
CA GLN A 497 0.40 -52.09 -67.87
C GLN A 497 0.67 -51.99 -69.38
N GLN A 498 1.47 -51.02 -69.86
CA GLN A 498 1.65 -50.79 -71.29
C GLN A 498 3.12 -50.76 -71.74
N HIS A 499 3.43 -51.44 -72.85
CA HIS A 499 4.66 -51.23 -73.63
C HIS A 499 4.58 -49.84 -74.29
N LEU A 500 4.95 -48.79 -73.55
CA LEU A 500 4.76 -47.40 -73.94
C LEU A 500 5.92 -46.84 -74.74
N SER A 501 5.61 -45.93 -75.66
CA SER A 501 6.58 -45.14 -76.42
C SER A 501 7.27 -44.10 -75.52
N GLN A 502 8.47 -43.65 -75.92
CA GLN A 502 9.29 -42.69 -75.16
C GLN A 502 8.54 -41.39 -74.79
N GLN A 503 7.60 -40.94 -75.64
CA GLN A 503 6.75 -39.76 -75.40
C GLN A 503 5.74 -39.95 -74.27
N GLN A 504 5.25 -41.17 -74.04
CA GLN A 504 4.29 -41.45 -72.98
C GLN A 504 4.95 -41.56 -71.60
N ILE A 505 6.23 -41.93 -71.58
CA ILE A 505 7.07 -41.88 -70.36
C ILE A 505 7.32 -40.42 -69.96
N GLU A 506 7.69 -39.54 -70.91
CA GLU A 506 7.84 -38.10 -70.64
C GLU A 506 6.54 -37.44 -70.18
N ALA A 507 5.40 -37.77 -70.80
CA ALA A 507 4.09 -37.28 -70.37
C ALA A 507 3.72 -37.76 -68.96
N GLY A 508 4.08 -39.00 -68.60
CA GLY A 508 3.91 -39.55 -67.26
C GLY A 508 4.77 -38.82 -66.20
N ILE A 509 6.02 -38.51 -66.54
CA ILE A 509 6.94 -37.76 -65.67
C ILE A 509 6.42 -36.33 -65.43
N GLN A 510 6.00 -35.62 -66.48
CA GLN A 510 5.42 -34.27 -66.34
C GLN A 510 4.13 -34.27 -65.51
N LYS A 511 3.28 -35.29 -65.69
CA LYS A 511 2.05 -35.45 -64.91
C LYS A 511 2.37 -35.73 -63.44
N ARG A 512 3.38 -36.55 -63.13
CA ARG A 512 3.89 -36.78 -61.77
C ARG A 512 4.41 -35.50 -61.12
N GLU A 513 5.22 -34.70 -61.81
CA GLU A 513 5.70 -33.41 -61.28
C GLU A 513 4.54 -32.46 -60.96
N SER A 514 3.51 -32.43 -61.81
CA SER A 514 2.33 -31.59 -61.57
C SER A 514 1.53 -32.04 -60.34
N LEU A 515 1.39 -33.35 -60.15
CA LEU A 515 0.69 -33.94 -59.02
C LEU A 515 1.48 -33.80 -57.72
N GLN A 516 2.82 -33.91 -57.76
CA GLN A 516 3.69 -33.60 -56.62
C GLN A 516 3.56 -32.13 -56.19
N ARG A 517 3.53 -31.18 -57.13
CA ARG A 517 3.28 -29.77 -56.80
C ARG A 517 1.89 -29.54 -56.19
N GLN A 518 0.88 -30.28 -56.63
CA GLN A 518 -0.46 -30.22 -56.03
C GLN A 518 -0.51 -30.83 -54.62
N LEU A 519 0.22 -31.93 -54.40
CA LEU A 519 0.40 -32.56 -53.09
C LEU A 519 1.08 -31.60 -52.11
N ASP A 520 2.22 -31.00 -52.50
CA ASP A 520 2.93 -30.01 -51.70
C ASP A 520 2.06 -28.80 -51.35
N LYS A 521 1.25 -28.34 -52.31
CA LYS A 521 0.29 -27.24 -52.10
C LYS A 521 -0.77 -27.60 -51.05
N ASN A 522 -1.38 -28.79 -51.16
CA ASN A 522 -2.42 -29.22 -50.22
C ASN A 522 -1.86 -29.49 -48.82
N ILE A 523 -0.65 -30.05 -48.73
CA ILE A 523 0.06 -30.20 -47.45
C ILE A 523 0.38 -28.84 -46.84
N GLY A 524 0.73 -27.85 -47.66
CA GLY A 524 0.88 -26.46 -47.22
C GLY A 524 -0.39 -25.91 -46.56
N VAL A 525 -1.57 -26.19 -47.13
CA VAL A 525 -2.87 -25.79 -46.56
C VAL A 525 -3.15 -26.51 -45.25
N ILE A 526 -2.89 -27.82 -45.17
CA ILE A 526 -3.07 -28.60 -43.93
C ILE A 526 -2.18 -28.06 -42.81
N ARG A 527 -0.90 -27.79 -43.11
CA ARG A 527 0.05 -27.20 -42.18
C ARG A 527 -0.42 -25.83 -41.69
N GLU A 528 -0.88 -24.97 -42.60
CA GLU A 528 -1.37 -23.63 -42.25
C GLU A 528 -2.61 -23.69 -41.36
N GLN A 529 -3.55 -24.60 -41.63
CA GLN A 529 -4.72 -24.80 -40.78
C GLN A 529 -4.38 -25.34 -39.39
N ALA A 530 -3.42 -26.27 -39.32
CA ALA A 530 -2.90 -26.81 -38.06
C ALA A 530 -2.27 -25.72 -37.19
N LEU A 531 -1.42 -24.91 -37.79
CA LEU A 531 -0.76 -23.78 -37.14
C LEU A 531 -1.75 -22.73 -36.67
N ARG A 532 -2.74 -22.39 -37.49
CA ARG A 532 -3.69 -21.32 -37.18
C ARG A 532 -4.39 -21.50 -35.83
N LEU A 533 -4.85 -22.70 -35.50
CA LEU A 533 -5.50 -22.98 -34.22
C LEU A 533 -4.57 -22.76 -33.02
N TYR A 534 -3.32 -23.22 -33.16
CA TYR A 534 -2.30 -23.06 -32.14
C TYR A 534 -1.89 -21.58 -31.98
N THR A 535 -1.61 -20.91 -33.10
CA THR A 535 -1.18 -19.50 -33.13
C THR A 535 -2.27 -18.57 -32.63
N ASP A 536 -3.54 -18.83 -32.93
CA ASP A 536 -4.66 -18.02 -32.42
C ASP A 536 -4.78 -18.15 -30.89
N SER A 537 -4.58 -19.36 -30.34
CA SER A 537 -4.58 -19.60 -28.89
C SER A 537 -3.39 -18.93 -28.19
N SER A 538 -2.21 -19.06 -28.76
CA SER A 538 -1.00 -18.38 -28.28
C SER A 538 -1.14 -16.86 -28.35
N ARG A 539 -1.66 -16.31 -29.44
CA ARG A 539 -1.90 -14.87 -29.59
C ARG A 539 -2.88 -14.32 -28.56
N ALA A 540 -3.94 -15.06 -28.24
CA ALA A 540 -4.91 -14.65 -27.24
C ALA A 540 -4.28 -14.53 -25.83
N LEU A 541 -3.42 -15.49 -25.46
CA LEU A 541 -2.66 -15.43 -24.21
C LEU A 541 -1.64 -14.27 -24.20
N ASP A 542 -0.97 -14.04 -25.32
CA ASP A 542 0.01 -12.95 -25.46
C ASP A 542 -0.66 -11.57 -25.30
N GLN A 543 -1.83 -11.37 -25.92
CA GLN A 543 -2.62 -10.14 -25.78
C GLN A 543 -3.02 -9.87 -24.34
N GLN A 544 -3.35 -10.90 -23.55
CA GLN A 544 -3.67 -10.74 -22.13
C GLN A 544 -2.45 -10.34 -21.31
N LEU A 545 -1.29 -10.94 -21.58
CA LEU A 545 -0.03 -10.58 -20.92
C LEU A 545 0.36 -9.14 -21.23
N LEU A 546 0.25 -8.71 -22.48
CA LEU A 546 0.50 -7.32 -22.90
C LEU A 546 -0.46 -6.34 -22.22
N ALA A 547 -1.75 -6.67 -22.13
CA ALA A 547 -2.72 -5.84 -21.41
C ALA A 547 -2.36 -5.70 -19.92
N ARG A 548 -1.96 -6.80 -19.26
CA ARG A 548 -1.51 -6.78 -17.86
C ARG A 548 -0.21 -6.01 -17.67
N GLN A 549 0.73 -6.16 -18.60
CA GLN A 549 1.96 -5.40 -18.58
C GLN A 549 1.67 -3.89 -18.67
N GLN A 550 0.77 -3.49 -19.56
CA GLN A 550 0.34 -2.10 -19.71
C GLN A 550 -0.35 -1.58 -18.44
N GLU A 551 -1.24 -2.37 -17.82
CA GLU A 551 -1.85 -2.04 -16.53
C GLU A 551 -0.78 -1.79 -15.44
N CYS A 552 0.27 -2.61 -15.38
CA CYS A 552 1.36 -2.41 -14.42
C CYS A 552 2.15 -1.13 -14.70
N VAL A 553 2.39 -0.79 -15.96
CA VAL A 553 3.10 0.45 -16.33
C VAL A 553 2.28 1.68 -15.95
N GLU A 554 0.98 1.67 -16.23
CA GLU A 554 0.06 2.75 -15.88
C GLU A 554 -0.06 2.91 -14.35
N ALA A 555 -0.26 1.81 -13.63
CA ALA A 555 -0.32 1.83 -12.16
C ALA A 555 1.00 2.29 -11.52
N LYS A 556 2.15 1.90 -12.09
CA LYS A 556 3.47 2.40 -11.67
C LYS A 556 3.55 3.91 -11.85
N GLN A 557 3.11 4.45 -12.99
CA GLN A 557 3.15 5.87 -13.24
C GLN A 557 2.29 6.65 -12.23
N GLU A 558 1.08 6.16 -11.94
CA GLU A 558 0.21 6.76 -10.93
C GLU A 558 0.87 6.80 -9.54
N VAL A 559 1.51 5.70 -9.12
CA VAL A 559 2.25 5.62 -7.84
C VAL A 559 3.44 6.58 -7.82
N LEU A 560 4.16 6.72 -8.94
CA LEU A 560 5.27 7.67 -9.04
C LEU A 560 4.78 9.12 -8.96
N ASP A 561 3.65 9.45 -9.56
CA ASP A 561 3.05 10.78 -9.50
C ASP A 561 2.60 11.12 -8.06
N GLN A 562 1.96 10.17 -7.36
CA GLN A 562 1.60 10.32 -5.94
C GLN A 562 2.85 10.54 -5.06
N ARG A 563 3.93 9.80 -5.33
CA ARG A 563 5.19 9.97 -4.61
C ARG A 563 5.82 11.32 -4.89
N LEU A 564 5.81 11.79 -6.13
CA LEU A 564 6.31 13.12 -6.49
C LEU A 564 5.52 14.23 -5.77
N GLN A 565 4.21 14.09 -5.64
CA GLN A 565 3.37 15.00 -4.86
C GLN A 565 3.79 15.01 -3.38
N ALA A 566 4.01 13.84 -2.78
CA ALA A 566 4.50 13.71 -1.40
C ALA A 566 5.88 14.37 -1.20
N GLU A 567 6.83 14.11 -2.10
CA GLU A 567 8.18 14.70 -2.04
C GLU A 567 8.17 16.23 -2.21
N THR A 568 7.32 16.73 -3.12
CA THR A 568 7.10 18.17 -3.33
C THR A 568 6.51 18.83 -2.09
N PHE A 569 5.50 18.18 -1.49
CA PHE A 569 4.89 18.63 -0.24
C PHE A 569 5.92 18.72 0.90
N LEU A 570 6.73 17.67 1.10
CA LEU A 570 7.75 17.62 2.14
C LEU A 570 8.83 18.69 1.94
N THR A 571 9.23 18.94 0.69
CA THR A 571 10.22 19.96 0.35
C THR A 571 9.67 21.36 0.64
N GLY A 572 8.42 21.63 0.24
CA GLY A 572 7.74 22.89 0.56
C GLY A 572 7.57 23.10 2.07
N LEU A 573 7.24 22.05 2.82
CA LEU A 573 7.11 22.10 4.27
C LEU A 573 8.46 22.40 4.91
N THR A 574 9.52 21.69 4.50
CA THR A 574 10.88 21.89 4.99
C THR A 574 11.33 23.34 4.82
N ALA A 575 11.07 23.94 3.65
CA ALA A 575 11.42 25.32 3.34
C ALA A 575 10.57 26.38 4.08
N LEU A 576 9.38 26.01 4.57
CA LEU A 576 8.55 26.88 5.41
C LEU A 576 8.96 26.85 6.88
N LEU A 577 9.52 25.72 7.34
CA LEU A 577 9.94 25.52 8.73
C LEU A 577 11.39 26.01 8.97
N ASP A 578 12.20 26.11 7.92
CA ASP A 578 13.50 26.82 7.90
C ASP A 578 13.30 28.34 7.86
#